data_AF-A0A3D3UHF2-F1
#
_entry.id   AF-A0A3D3UHF2-F1
#
_cell.length_a   1.000
_cell.length_b   1.000
_cell.length_c   1.000
_cell.angle_alpha   90.00
_cell.angle_beta   90.00
_cell.angle_gamma   90.00
#
_symmetry.space_group_name_H-M   'P 1'
#
loop_
_entity.id
_entity.type
_entity.pdbx_description
1 polymer ?
#
loop_
_entity_poly.entity_id
_entity_poly.type
_entity_poly.pdbx_seq_one_letter_code
_entity_poly.pdbx_strand_id
1 'polypeptide(L)' 'KDFIWTAESPRDWQYRPDDWPATKYERKANAAGRTGKFLRFQRV' A
#
# COMPACT_ATOMS: atom_id res chain seq x y z
N LYS A 1 -17.10 -4.41 -15.52
CA LYS A 1 -16.07 -5.13 -14.74
C LYS A 1 -15.67 -4.17 -13.66
N ASP A 2 -16.10 -4.48 -12.46
CA ASP A 2 -16.15 -3.53 -11.37
C ASP A 2 -15.01 -3.83 -10.41
N PHE A 3 -14.49 -2.79 -9.76
CA PHE A 3 -13.41 -2.90 -8.79
C PHE A 3 -13.88 -2.29 -7.47
N ILE A 4 -13.78 -3.05 -6.40
CA ILE A 4 -14.10 -2.60 -5.04
C ILE A 4 -12.80 -2.19 -4.36
N TRP A 5 -12.79 -0.97 -3.81
CA TRP A 5 -11.73 -0.47 -2.96
C TRP A 5 -11.75 -1.19 -1.61
N THR A 6 -10.61 -1.70 -1.15
CA THR A 6 -10.55 -2.56 0.05
C THR A 6 -9.98 -1.89 1.30
N ALA A 7 -9.60 -0.60 1.26
CA ALA A 7 -9.07 0.05 2.46
C ALA A 7 -10.19 0.60 3.33
N GLU A 8 -10.13 0.30 4.62
CA GLU A 8 -11.10 0.77 5.63
C GLU A 8 -10.54 1.96 6.43
N SER A 9 -9.22 2.14 6.41
CA SER A 9 -8.51 3.16 7.17
C SER A 9 -7.33 3.75 6.38
N PRO A 10 -6.81 4.91 6.82
CA PRO A 10 -5.57 5.46 6.25
C PRO A 10 -4.39 4.50 6.33
N ARG A 11 -4.33 3.64 7.34
CA ARG A 11 -3.23 2.71 7.56
C ARG A 11 -3.11 1.70 6.42
N ASP A 12 -4.23 1.25 5.88
CA ASP A 12 -4.29 0.19 4.86
C ASP A 12 -3.64 0.60 3.54
N TRP A 13 -3.62 1.90 3.22
CA TRP A 13 -2.93 2.42 2.04
C TRP A 13 -1.60 3.10 2.35
N GLN A 14 -1.29 3.40 3.61
CA GLN A 14 -0.02 4.03 4.00
C GLN A 14 1.10 3.03 4.30
N TYR A 15 0.73 1.83 4.74
CA TYR A 15 1.67 0.78 5.13
C TYR A 15 1.62 -0.40 4.17
N ARG A 16 2.79 -0.99 3.92
CA ARG A 16 2.89 -2.19 3.10
C ARG A 16 2.17 -3.34 3.81
N PRO A 17 1.31 -4.09 3.12
CA PRO A 17 0.79 -5.36 3.65
C PRO A 17 1.93 -6.36 3.87
N ASP A 18 1.87 -7.14 4.96
CA ASP A 18 2.91 -8.11 5.30
C ASP A 18 3.20 -9.13 4.18
N ASP A 19 2.19 -9.50 3.39
CA ASP A 19 2.31 -10.45 2.27
C ASP A 19 3.10 -9.93 1.07
N TRP A 20 3.42 -8.63 1.02
CA TRP A 20 4.10 -8.03 -0.14
C TRP A 20 5.60 -7.90 0.13
N PRO A 21 6.48 -8.21 -0.83
CA PRO A 21 7.90 -7.97 -0.64
C PRO A 21 8.20 -6.46 -0.54
N ALA A 22 9.08 -6.08 0.38
CA ALA A 22 9.57 -4.71 0.46
C ALA A 22 10.38 -4.35 -0.79
N THR A 23 10.18 -3.14 -1.31
CA THR A 23 10.93 -2.67 -2.48
C THR A 23 12.14 -1.81 -2.07
N LYS A 24 13.14 -1.70 -2.97
CA LYS A 24 14.27 -0.77 -2.76
C LYS A 24 13.79 0.68 -2.60
N TYR A 25 12.74 1.07 -3.31
CA TYR A 25 12.15 2.42 -3.23
C TYR A 25 11.37 2.65 -1.94
N GLU A 26 10.70 1.63 -1.41
CA GLU A 26 10.07 1.70 -0.08
C GLU A 26 11.10 2.01 1.00
N ARG A 27 12.24 1.29 1.00
CA ARG A 27 13.33 1.59 1.95
C ARG A 27 13.84 3.03 1.81
N LYS A 28 13.99 3.53 0.57
CA LYS A 28 14.40 4.91 0.29
C LYS A 28 13.35 5.93 0.75
N ALA A 29 12.06 5.60 0.61
CA ALA A 29 10.95 6.44 1.05
C ALA A 29 10.91 6.51 2.58
N ASN A 30 10.99 5.37 3.26
CA ASN A 30 11.04 5.27 4.72
C ASN A 30 12.23 6.05 5.29
N ALA A 31 13.42 5.90 4.71
CA ALA A 31 14.62 6.65 5.13
C ALA A 31 14.47 8.17 4.95
N ALA A 32 13.61 8.61 4.04
CA ALA A 32 13.31 10.02 3.80
C ALA A 32 12.05 10.51 4.54
N GLY A 33 11.47 9.72 5.45
CA GLY A 33 10.24 10.07 6.18
C GLY A 33 9.00 10.18 5.28
N ARG A 34 9.01 9.55 4.10
CA ARG A 34 7.89 9.59 3.15
C ARG A 34 6.97 8.40 3.37
N THR A 35 5.66 8.66 3.35
CA THR A 35 4.65 7.61 3.44
C THR A 35 4.44 6.93 2.08
N GLY A 36 4.49 5.60 2.07
CA GLY A 36 4.14 4.80 0.89
C GLY A 36 2.65 4.93 0.54
N LYS A 37 2.29 4.60 -0.71
CA LYS A 37 0.89 4.47 -1.13
C LYS A 37 0.67 3.10 -1.73
N PHE A 38 -0.08 2.26 -1.02
CA PHE A 38 -0.43 0.90 -1.39
C PHE A 38 -1.91 0.86 -1.75
N LEU A 39 -2.21 0.43 -2.97
CA LEU A 39 -3.59 0.39 -3.48
C LEU A 39 -3.98 -1.06 -3.72
N ARG A 40 -5.11 -1.48 -3.12
CA ARG A 40 -5.64 -2.83 -3.26
C ARG A 40 -7.10 -2.74 -3.69
N PHE A 41 -7.43 -3.51 -4.73
CA PHE A 41 -8.76 -3.58 -5.31
C PHE A 41 -9.15 -5.04 -5.51
N GLN A 42 -10.42 -5.35 -5.29
CA GLN A 42 -11.01 -6.66 -5.59
C GLN A 42 -11.86 -6.56 -6.86
N ARG A 43 -11.70 -7.50 -7.79
CA ARG A 43 -12.55 -7.58 -8.98
C ARG A 43 -13.88 -8.26 -8.63
N VAL A 44 -14.97 -7.72 -9.17
CA VAL A 44 -16.32 -8.31 -9.15
C VAL A 44 -16.69 -8.85 -10.53
#